data_AF-A0A8T3NZE2-F1
#
_entry.id   AF-A0A8T3NZE2-F1
#
_cell.length_a   1.000
_cell.length_b   1.000
_cell.length_c   1.000
_cell.angle_alpha   90.00
_cell.angle_beta   90.00
_cell.angle_gamma   90.00
#
_symmetry.space_group_name_H-M   'P 1'
#
loop_
_entity.id
_entity.type
_entity.pdbx_description
1 polymer ?
#
loop_
_entity_poly.entity_id
_entity_poly.type
_entity_poly.pdbx_seq_one_letter_code
_entity_poly.pdbx_strand_id
1 'polypeptide(L)' 'MKQNITLSLDHEVIRNAPVIAAKRATSVRRMIGDELTRAVEEAELFEKARRPALAELNAGLYLGGHGSAPRDTLHDR' A
#
# COMPACT_ATOMS: atom_id res chain seq x y z
N MET A 1 16.70 9.04 1.22
CA MET A 1 17.38 9.94 0.25
C MET A 1 16.49 10.06 -0.98
N LYS A 2 16.44 11.22 -1.65
CA LYS A 2 15.71 11.40 -2.92
C LYS A 2 16.69 11.33 -4.08
N GLN A 3 16.34 10.61 -5.15
CA GLN A 3 17.14 10.48 -6.37
C GLN A 3 16.37 11.06 -7.56
N ASN A 4 17.09 11.66 -8.50
CA ASN A 4 16.50 12.19 -9.73
C ASN A 4 16.52 11.13 -10.82
N ILE A 5 15.42 11.00 -11.55
CA ILE A 5 15.27 10.05 -12.65
C ILE A 5 14.88 10.85 -13.90
N THR A 6 15.54 10.56 -15.02
CA THR A 6 15.18 11.10 -16.34
C THR A 6 14.24 10.11 -17.01
N LEU A 7 13.11 10.60 -17.53
CA LEU A 7 12.09 9.78 -18.18
C LEU A 7 11.88 10.26 -19.61
N SER A 8 11.79 9.31 -20.53
CA SER A 8 11.33 9.55 -21.90
C SER A 8 9.84 9.23 -21.95
N LEU A 9 9.03 10.22 -22.32
CA LEU A 9 7.57 10.12 -22.42
C LEU A 9 7.13 10.62 -23.80
N ASP A 10 5.96 10.18 -24.24
CA ASP A 10 5.38 10.66 -25.48
C ASP A 10 5.14 12.17 -25.46
N HIS A 11 5.27 12.79 -26.63
CA HIS A 11 5.11 14.23 -26.81
C HIS A 11 3.74 14.72 -26.30
N GLU A 12 2.67 13.95 -26.51
CA GLU A 12 1.34 14.29 -26.01
C GLU A 12 1.25 14.32 -24.49
N VAL A 13 1.94 13.39 -23.82
CA VAL A 13 1.99 13.31 -22.36
C VAL A 13 2.71 14.53 -21.80
N ILE A 14 3.86 14.89 -22.37
CA ILE A 14 4.64 16.06 -21.95
C ILE A 14 3.81 17.34 -22.11
N ARG A 15 3.05 17.46 -23.21
CA ARG A 15 2.20 18.63 -23.47
C ARG A 15 1.01 18.73 -22.51
N ASN A 16 0.36 17.62 -22.19
CA ASN A 16 -0.88 17.62 -21.42
C ASN A 16 -0.67 17.54 -19.90
N ALA A 17 0.44 16.95 -19.44
CA ALA A 17 0.71 16.74 -18.02
C ALA A 17 0.68 18.02 -17.16
N PRO A 18 1.25 19.17 -17.58
CA PRO A 18 1.18 20.40 -16.80
C PRO A 18 -0.24 20.91 -16.55
N VAL A 19 -1.11 20.80 -17.56
CA VAL A 19 -2.52 21.22 -17.46
C VAL A 19 -3.25 20.36 -16.43
N ILE A 20 -3.04 19.05 -16.47
CA ILE A 20 -3.66 18.11 -15.52
C ILE A 20 -3.11 18.35 -14.10
N ALA A 21 -1.80 18.58 -13.98
CA ALA A 21 -1.16 18.88 -12.70
C ALA A 21 -1.72 20.16 -12.07
N ALA A 22 -1.87 21.22 -12.85
CA ALA A 22 -2.46 22.48 -12.40
C ALA A 22 -3.92 22.30 -11.93
N LYS A 23 -4.74 21.55 -12.70
CA LYS A 23 -6.12 21.22 -12.32
C LYS A 23 -6.21 20.46 -10.99
N ARG A 24 -5.19 19.67 -10.65
CA ARG A 24 -5.10 18.91 -9.40
C ARG A 24 -4.31 19.62 -8.30
N ALA A 25 -3.99 20.91 -8.47
CA ALA A 25 -3.17 21.70 -7.55
C ALA A 25 -1.83 21.01 -7.16
N THR A 26 -1.22 20.32 -8.13
CA THR A 26 0.02 19.56 -7.95
C THR A 26 1.03 19.86 -9.05
N SER A 27 2.21 19.26 -8.97
CA SER A 27 3.24 19.33 -10.02
C SER A 27 3.32 18.01 -10.79
N VAL A 28 3.80 18.07 -12.03
CA VAL A 28 4.01 16.87 -12.86
C VAL A 28 4.95 15.88 -12.17
N ARG A 29 6.05 16.37 -11.59
CA ARG A 29 6.99 15.52 -10.82
C ARG A 29 6.33 14.84 -9.62
N ARG A 30 5.52 15.57 -8.85
CA ARG A 30 4.78 14.99 -7.72
C ARG A 30 3.80 13.92 -8.22
N MET A 31 3.01 14.22 -9.25
CA MET A 31 2.04 13.26 -9.81
C MET A 31 2.69 11.95 -10.28
N ILE A 32 3.81 12.05 -11.02
CA ILE A 32 4.55 10.86 -11.48
C ILE A 32 5.15 10.10 -10.28
N GLY A 33 5.70 10.81 -9.30
CA GLY A 33 6.25 10.20 -8.10
C GLY A 33 5.19 9.47 -7.27
N ASP A 34 4.01 10.06 -7.12
CA ASP A 34 2.89 9.46 -6.38
C ASP A 34 2.38 8.20 -7.09
N GLU A 35 2.23 8.25 -8.42
CA GLU A 35 1.79 7.09 -9.22
C GLU A 35 2.82 5.95 -9.17
N LEU A 36 4.11 6.27 -9.30
CA LEU A 36 5.18 5.26 -9.20
C LEU A 36 5.23 4.65 -7.80
N THR A 37 5.05 5.46 -6.76
CA THR A 37 4.99 4.98 -5.37
C THR A 37 3.82 4.02 -5.20
N ARG A 38 2.64 4.39 -5.70
CA ARG A 38 1.47 3.52 -5.66
C ARG A 38 1.71 2.20 -6.40
N ALA A 39 2.28 2.22 -7.59
CA ALA A 39 2.55 1.00 -8.36
C ALA A 39 3.54 0.06 -7.63
N VAL A 40 4.58 0.61 -6.99
CA VAL A 40 5.52 -0.17 -6.18
C VAL A 40 4.84 -0.72 -4.93
N GLU A 41 4.05 0.10 -4.24
CA GLU A 41 3.28 -0.33 -3.08
C GLU A 41 2.35 -1.47 -3.45
N GLU A 42 1.55 -1.33 -4.51
CA GLU A 42 0.65 -2.36 -5.01
C GLU A 42 1.37 -3.68 -5.31
N ALA A 43 2.55 -3.61 -5.94
CA ALA A 43 3.37 -4.80 -6.21
C ALA A 43 3.91 -5.45 -4.92
N GLU A 44 4.19 -4.67 -3.88
CA GLU A 44 4.80 -5.13 -2.63
C GLU A 44 3.78 -5.43 -1.52
N LEU A 45 2.52 -5.03 -1.66
CA LEU A 45 1.48 -5.08 -0.61
C LEU A 45 1.35 -6.49 -0.01
N PHE A 46 1.29 -7.51 -0.87
CA PHE A 46 1.15 -8.89 -0.43
C PHE A 46 2.36 -9.33 0.42
N GLU A 47 3.59 -9.14 -0.06
CA GLU A 47 4.78 -9.57 0.67
C GLU A 47 5.01 -8.74 1.95
N LYS A 48 4.68 -7.45 1.92
CA LYS A 48 4.70 -6.57 3.10
C LYS A 48 3.71 -7.02 4.17
N ALA A 49 2.52 -7.49 3.79
CA ALA A 49 1.53 -8.01 4.74
C ALA A 49 1.84 -9.44 5.19
N ARG A 50 2.38 -10.26 4.30
CA ARG A 50 2.66 -11.69 4.55
C ARG A 50 3.73 -11.90 5.62
N ARG A 51 4.84 -11.17 5.56
CA ARG A 51 5.94 -11.29 6.53
C ARG A 51 5.51 -11.09 7.99
N PRO A 52 4.85 -9.97 8.37
CA PRO A 52 4.40 -9.76 9.75
C PRO A 52 3.32 -10.76 10.14
N ALA A 53 2.38 -11.11 9.25
CA ALA A 53 1.33 -12.09 9.54
C ALA A 53 1.91 -13.48 9.88
N LEU A 54 2.92 -13.94 9.12
CA LEU A 54 3.60 -15.21 9.44
C LEU A 54 4.40 -15.14 10.74
N ALA A 55 5.01 -14.00 11.05
CA ALA A 55 5.70 -13.81 12.32
C ALA A 55 4.73 -13.84 13.52
N GLU A 56 3.55 -13.22 13.37
CA GLU A 56 2.48 -13.21 14.37
C GLU A 56 1.90 -14.60 14.59
N LEU A 57 1.66 -15.36 13.51
CA LEU A 57 1.25 -16.76 13.59
C LEU A 57 2.27 -17.63 14.33
N ASN A 58 3.57 -17.45 14.04
CA ASN A 58 4.64 -18.21 14.71
C ASN A 58 4.80 -17.82 16.19
N ALA A 59 4.64 -16.54 16.53
CA ALA A 59 4.72 -16.07 17.91
C ALA A 59 3.51 -16.51 18.73
N GLY A 60 2.33 -16.60 18.11
CA GLY A 60 1.06 -16.83 18.77
C GLY A 60 0.56 -15.57 19.50
N LEU A 61 -0.76 -15.48 19.69
CA LEU A 61 -1.40 -14.35 20.37
C LEU A 61 -1.90 -14.76 21.74
N TYR A 62 -1.56 -13.97 22.77
CA TYR A 62 -2.18 -14.10 24.09
C TYR A 62 -3.55 -13.41 24.09
N LEU A 63 -4.58 -14.16 23.70
CA LEU A 63 -5.95 -13.65 23.56
C LEU A 63 -6.73 -13.58 24.89
N GLY A 64 -6.04 -13.71 26.04
CA GLY A 64 -6.65 -13.58 27.38
C GLY A 64 -7.69 -14.66 27.73
N GLY A 65 -7.76 -15.74 26.95
CA GLY A 65 -8.75 -16.81 27.13
C GLY A 65 -8.42 -17.71 28.33
N HIS A 66 -9.40 -17.88 29.22
CA HIS A 66 -9.34 -18.83 30.32
C HIS A 66 -9.96 -20.16 29.85
N GLY A 67 -9.22 -20.91 29.02
CA GLY A 67 -9.74 -22.14 28.39
C GLY A 67 -10.75 -21.86 27.27
N SER A 68 -10.70 -22.66 26.21
CA SER A 68 -11.65 -22.53 25.10
C SER A 68 -13.03 -23.02 25.58
N ALA A 69 -14.03 -22.14 25.58
CA ALA A 69 -15.42 -22.55 25.72
C ALA A 69 -15.80 -23.44 24.51
N PRO A 70 -16.60 -24.51 24.69
CA PRO A 70 -17.05 -25.33 23.58
C PRO A 70 -17.73 -24.47 22.52
N ARG A 71 -17.49 -24.77 21.24
CA ARG A 71 -18.03 -23.99 20.10
C ARG A 71 -19.53 -23.73 20.22
N ASP A 72 -20.27 -24.71 20.72
CA ASP A 72 -21.73 -24.67 20.82
C ASP A 72 -22.22 -23.69 21.91
N THR A 73 -21.37 -23.29 22.88
CA THR A 73 -21.75 -22.32 23.92
C THR A 73 -21.47 -20.87 23.54
N LEU A 74 -20.87 -20.63 22.36
CA LEU A 74 -20.51 -19.29 21.88
C LEU A 74 -21.62 -18.61 21.04
N HIS A 75 -22.63 -19.37 20.60
CA HIS A 75 -23.66 -18.90 19.68
C HIS A 75 -24.80 -18.14 20.38
N ASP A 76 -25.04 -18.40 21.66
CA ASP A 76 -26.24 -17.93 22.38
C ASP A 76 -26.14 -16.49 22.93
N ARG A 77 -25.45 -15.59 22.22
CA ARG A 77 -25.36 -14.16 22.59
C ARG A 77 -26.40 -13.30 21.90
#